data_AF-A0A920J6N1-F1
#
_entry.id   AF-A0A920J6N1-F1
#
_cell.length_a   1.000
_cell.length_b   1.000
_cell.length_c   1.000
_cell.angle_alpha   90.00
_cell.angle_beta   90.00
_cell.angle_gamma   90.00
#
_symmetry.space_group_name_H-M   'P 1'
#
loop_
_entity.id
_entity.type
_entity.pdbx_description
1 polymer ?
#
loop_
_entity_poly.entity_id
_entity_poly.type
_entity_poly.pdbx_seq_one_letter_code
_entity_poly.pdbx_strand_id
1 'polypeptide(L)'
;MNTQGHWLELPVVYNAIRHYVLCEPIPVYGTIGTFALARNMCEDIEESFTCNVIHDKSSTVIGDQEWRWSRTDHYVETLASRVQVGDSSMIFSADTGPEWDITQLGPRHRFIDS
;
A
#
# COMPACT_ATOMS: atom_id res chain seq x y z
N MET A 1 -3.09 13.54 -13.57
CA MET A 1 -2.57 14.09 -12.31
C MET A 1 -2.50 12.95 -11.31
N ASN A 2 -1.45 12.86 -10.49
CA ASN A 2 -1.25 11.86 -9.44
C ASN A 2 -1.38 12.60 -8.08
N THR A 3 -1.87 11.95 -7.02
CA THR A 3 -1.78 12.47 -5.64
C THR A 3 -0.34 12.35 -5.14
N GLN A 4 0.52 13.22 -5.68
CA GLN A 4 1.95 13.25 -5.42
C GLN A 4 2.28 13.26 -3.91
N GLY A 5 1.44 13.88 -3.07
CA GLY A 5 1.69 14.04 -1.63
C GLY A 5 1.76 12.75 -0.80
N HIS A 6 1.37 11.58 -1.33
CA HIS A 6 1.30 10.34 -0.52
C HIS A 6 2.48 9.38 -0.71
N TRP A 7 3.34 9.61 -1.69
CA TRP A 7 4.47 8.70 -1.97
C TRP A 7 5.77 9.43 -2.37
N LEU A 8 5.76 10.75 -2.55
CA LEU A 8 6.93 11.51 -3.00
C LEU A 8 8.15 11.45 -2.06
N GLU A 9 8.00 10.92 -0.84
CA GLU A 9 9.12 10.65 0.07
C GLU A 9 9.85 9.34 -0.26
N LEU A 10 9.32 8.47 -1.14
CA LEU A 10 9.99 7.21 -1.53
C LEU A 10 11.42 7.42 -2.07
N PRO A 11 11.70 8.41 -2.94
CA PRO A 11 13.08 8.70 -3.39
C PRO A 11 13.99 9.21 -2.27
N VAL A 12 13.44 9.90 -1.27
CA VAL A 12 14.20 10.36 -0.10
C VAL A 12 14.58 9.16 0.76
N VAL A 13 13.62 8.28 1.05
CA VAL A 13 13.85 7.04 1.81
C VAL A 13 14.77 6.08 1.06
N TYR A 14 14.64 5.97 -0.26
CA TYR A 14 15.56 5.23 -1.15
C TYR A 14 17.01 5.67 -0.91
N ASN A 15 17.29 6.97 -1.02
CA ASN A 15 18.64 7.50 -0.80
C ASN A 15 19.14 7.25 0.64
N ALA A 16 18.25 7.36 1.64
CA ALA A 16 18.59 7.06 3.02
C ALA A 16 19.02 5.60 3.21
N ILE A 17 18.26 4.65 2.65
CA ILE A 17 18.56 3.23 2.76
C ILE A 17 19.86 2.90 2.02
N ARG A 18 19.96 3.32 0.75
CA ARG A 18 21.11 3.06 -0.13
C ARG A 18 22.43 3.54 0.46
N HIS A 19 22.44 4.72 1.09
CA HIS A 19 23.70 5.37 1.49
C HIS A 19 23.98 5.36 2.99
N TYR A 20 22.99 5.16 3.85
CA TYR A 20 23.16 5.38 5.29
C TYR A 20 22.64 4.24 6.19
N VAL A 21 21.56 3.55 5.83
CA VAL A 21 20.96 2.49 6.68
C VAL A 21 21.51 1.10 6.37
N LEU A 22 21.86 0.83 5.09
CA LEU A 22 22.48 -0.44 4.65
C LEU A 22 21.74 -1.69 5.14
N CYS A 23 20.42 -1.71 5.00
CA CYS A 23 19.58 -2.87 5.29
C CYS A 23 19.19 -3.63 4.02
N GLU A 24 18.65 -4.83 4.19
CA GLU A 24 17.97 -5.55 3.10
C GLU A 24 16.82 -4.70 2.52
N PRO A 25 16.47 -4.87 1.22
CA PRO A 25 15.40 -4.12 0.58
C PRO A 25 14.07 -4.24 1.34
N ILE A 26 13.49 -3.09 1.70
CA ILE A 26 12.28 -3.04 2.52
C ILE A 26 11.04 -3.33 1.65
N PRO A 27 10.13 -4.25 2.03
CA PRO A 27 8.90 -4.47 1.31
C PRO A 27 8.03 -3.21 1.24
N VAL A 28 7.70 -2.76 0.03
CA VAL A 28 6.76 -1.66 -0.21
C VAL A 28 5.60 -2.20 -1.04
N TYR A 29 4.37 -1.89 -0.64
CA TYR A 29 3.16 -2.31 -1.34
C TYR A 29 2.53 -1.10 -2.02
N GLY A 30 2.36 -1.17 -3.35
CA GLY A 30 1.90 -0.05 -4.15
C GLY A 30 1.31 -0.47 -5.47
N THR A 31 0.69 0.46 -6.18
CA THR A 31 0.07 0.20 -7.48
C THR A 31 1.13 0.18 -8.59
N ILE A 32 0.83 -0.45 -9.73
CA ILE A 32 1.71 -0.44 -10.91
C ILE A 32 2.02 1.01 -11.32
N GLY A 33 1.00 1.87 -11.34
CA GLY A 33 1.17 3.27 -11.70
C GLY A 33 2.08 4.04 -10.74
N THR A 34 1.96 3.78 -9.43
CA THR A 34 2.82 4.41 -8.41
C THR A 34 4.28 3.99 -8.58
N PHE A 35 4.54 2.68 -8.73
CA PHE A 35 5.92 2.21 -8.93
C PHE A 35 6.52 2.64 -10.26
N ALA A 36 5.71 2.76 -11.32
CA ALA A 36 6.19 3.32 -12.59
C ALA A 36 6.67 4.78 -12.42
N LEU A 37 5.96 5.59 -11.64
CA LEU A 37 6.39 6.96 -11.35
C LEU A 37 7.62 6.99 -10.43
N ALA A 38 7.64 6.18 -9.38
CA ALA A 38 8.77 6.10 -8.45
C ALA A 38 10.07 5.65 -9.13
N ARG A 39 9.99 4.70 -10.07
CA ARG A 39 11.15 4.25 -10.88
C ARG A 39 11.72 5.33 -11.79
N ASN A 40 10.97 6.38 -12.12
CA ASN A 40 11.52 7.53 -12.85
C ASN A 40 12.30 8.49 -11.93
N MET A 41 12.21 8.32 -10.61
CA MET A 41 12.81 9.20 -9.60
C MET A 41 13.96 8.56 -8.84
N CYS A 42 14.10 7.23 -8.93
CA CYS A 42 15.20 6.47 -8.35
C CYS A 42 16.05 5.85 -9.47
N GLU A 43 17.36 5.70 -9.27
CA GLU A 43 18.24 5.07 -10.26
C GLU A 43 17.92 3.56 -10.39
N ASP A 44 17.87 2.86 -9.26
CA ASP A 44 17.40 1.49 -9.17
C ASP A 44 16.61 1.31 -7.87
N ILE A 45 15.30 1.45 -7.94
CA ILE A 45 14.41 1.40 -6.76
C ILE A 45 14.54 0.07 -5.98
N GLU A 46 14.93 -1.01 -6.66
CA GLU A 46 14.98 -2.35 -6.07
C GLU A 46 16.21 -2.57 -5.17
N GLU A 47 17.21 -1.67 -5.22
CA GLU A 47 18.33 -1.67 -4.28
C GLU A 47 17.88 -1.39 -2.84
N SER A 48 16.78 -0.65 -2.65
CA SER A 48 16.29 -0.27 -1.30
C SER A 48 14.91 -0.83 -0.98
N PHE A 49 14.13 -1.22 -1.98
CA PHE A 49 12.77 -1.68 -1.79
C PHE A 49 12.48 -2.99 -2.50
N THR A 50 11.65 -3.85 -1.91
CA THR A 50 11.00 -4.93 -2.65
C THR A 50 9.62 -4.42 -3.07
N CYS A 51 9.45 -4.10 -4.35
CA CYS A 51 8.20 -3.52 -4.87
C CYS A 51 7.09 -4.57 -5.08
N ASN A 52 6.15 -4.67 -4.13
CA ASN A 52 5.01 -5.58 -4.17
C ASN A 52 3.78 -4.91 -4.77
N VAL A 53 3.36 -5.34 -5.96
CA VAL A 53 2.19 -4.77 -6.63
C VAL A 53 0.89 -5.21 -5.96
N ILE A 54 0.03 -4.24 -5.63
CA ILE A 54 -1.33 -4.44 -5.14
C ILE A 54 -2.34 -3.82 -6.10
N HIS A 55 -3.58 -4.32 -6.09
CA HIS A 55 -4.65 -3.87 -6.98
C HIS A 55 -6.02 -3.89 -6.29
N ASP A 56 -7.05 -3.42 -6.99
CA ASP A 56 -8.42 -3.48 -6.46
C ASP A 56 -8.81 -4.92 -6.10
N LYS A 57 -9.44 -5.07 -4.93
CA LYS A 57 -9.90 -6.33 -4.34
C LYS A 57 -8.80 -7.36 -4.08
N SER A 58 -7.52 -7.00 -4.20
CA SER A 58 -6.45 -7.89 -3.79
C SER A 58 -6.37 -7.99 -2.27
N SER A 59 -5.72 -9.05 -1.80
CA SER A 59 -5.42 -9.25 -0.38
C SER A 59 -4.08 -9.94 -0.23
N THR A 60 -3.43 -9.72 0.91
CA THR A 60 -2.23 -10.47 1.28
C THR A 60 -2.11 -10.61 2.80
N VAL A 61 -1.17 -11.44 3.25
CA VAL A 61 -0.80 -11.57 4.65
C VAL A 61 0.60 -11.00 4.84
N ILE A 62 0.77 -10.12 5.82
CA ILE A 62 2.06 -9.53 6.21
C ILE A 62 2.26 -9.82 7.69
N GLY A 63 3.12 -10.79 8.03
CA GLY A 63 3.23 -11.27 9.40
C GLY A 63 1.91 -11.87 9.90
N ASP A 64 1.39 -11.35 11.01
CA ASP A 64 0.10 -11.71 11.61
C ASP A 64 -1.07 -10.85 11.11
N GLN A 65 -0.85 -10.08 10.04
CA GLN A 65 -1.78 -9.08 9.54
C GLN A 65 -2.41 -9.49 8.22
N GLU A 66 -3.75 -9.50 8.16
CA GLU A 66 -4.49 -9.63 6.90
C GLU A 66 -4.77 -8.27 6.29
N TRP A 67 -4.26 -8.03 5.09
CA TRP A 67 -4.47 -6.81 4.33
C TRP A 67 -5.43 -7.05 3.18
N ARG A 68 -6.38 -6.13 3.00
CA ARG A 68 -7.31 -6.09 1.86
C ARG A 68 -7.34 -4.68 1.31
N TRP A 69 -7.45 -4.56 -0.02
CA TRP A 69 -7.50 -3.28 -0.69
C TRP A 69 -8.73 -3.12 -1.54
N SER A 70 -9.19 -1.88 -1.67
CA SER A 70 -10.26 -1.49 -2.58
C SER A 70 -9.89 -0.20 -3.26
N ARG A 71 -10.12 -0.12 -4.58
CA ARG A 71 -10.04 1.14 -5.30
C ARG A 71 -11.07 2.12 -4.76
N THR A 72 -10.65 3.36 -4.58
CA THR A 72 -11.49 4.46 -4.11
C THR A 72 -12.18 5.18 -5.26
N ASP A 73 -13.19 5.97 -4.92
CA ASP A 73 -13.80 6.93 -5.84
C ASP A 73 -12.86 8.13 -6.00
N HIS A 74 -11.80 7.94 -6.78
CA HIS A 74 -10.77 8.94 -6.97
C HIS A 74 -10.29 8.93 -8.43
N TYR A 75 -9.97 10.11 -8.96
CA TYR A 75 -9.62 10.29 -10.37
C TYR A 75 -8.26 9.65 -10.75
N VAL A 76 -7.46 9.31 -9.73
CA VAL A 76 -6.23 8.52 -9.83
C VAL A 76 -6.49 7.17 -9.21
N GLU A 77 -5.79 6.13 -9.66
CA GLU A 77 -5.75 4.88 -8.92
C GLU A 77 -5.21 5.09 -7.50
N THR A 78 -6.15 5.08 -6.55
CA THR A 78 -5.91 5.18 -5.11
C THR A 78 -6.63 4.00 -4.46
N LEU A 79 -5.98 3.36 -3.49
CA LEU A 79 -6.50 2.18 -2.80
C LEU A 79 -6.73 2.50 -1.32
N ALA A 80 -7.95 2.30 -0.85
CA ALA A 80 -8.26 2.16 0.56
C ALA A 80 -7.74 0.81 1.05
N SER A 81 -7.46 0.69 2.35
CA SER A 81 -7.00 -0.55 2.97
C SER A 81 -7.78 -0.89 4.23
N ARG A 82 -8.00 -2.19 4.44
CA ARG A 82 -8.33 -2.77 5.73
C ARG A 82 -7.15 -3.63 6.17
N VAL A 83 -6.66 -3.40 7.37
CA VAL A 83 -5.75 -4.31 8.06
C VAL A 83 -6.48 -4.96 9.21
N GLN A 84 -6.30 -6.27 9.36
CA GLN A 84 -6.87 -7.05 10.43
C GLN A 84 -5.78 -7.83 11.16
N VAL A 85 -5.81 -7.78 12.50
CA VAL A 85 -4.91 -8.52 13.39
C VAL A 85 -5.75 -9.16 14.48
N GLY A 86 -5.85 -10.49 14.46
CA GLY A 86 -6.77 -11.24 15.32
C GLY A 86 -8.19 -10.69 15.25
N ASP A 87 -8.71 -10.25 16.40
CA ASP A 87 -10.02 -9.63 16.57
C ASP A 87 -10.00 -8.09 16.51
N SER A 88 -9.03 -7.49 15.86
CA SER A 88 -9.01 -6.05 15.63
C SER A 88 -8.89 -5.74 14.16
N SER A 89 -9.47 -4.61 13.74
CA SER A 89 -9.33 -4.13 12.37
C SER A 89 -9.23 -2.61 12.33
N MET A 90 -8.34 -2.10 11.49
CA MET A 90 -8.24 -0.69 11.14
C MET A 90 -8.52 -0.52 9.66
N ILE A 91 -9.13 0.61 9.31
CA ILE A 91 -9.35 1.00 7.92
C ILE A 91 -8.69 2.35 7.68
N PHE A 92 -8.03 2.44 6.52
CA PHE A 92 -7.58 3.68 5.95
C PHE A 92 -8.33 3.88 4.63
N SER A 93 -9.21 4.88 4.58
CA SER A 93 -10.06 5.15 3.40
C SER A 93 -9.28 5.75 2.23
N ALA A 94 -8.07 6.25 2.48
CA ALA A 94 -7.32 7.10 1.55
C ALA A 94 -8.15 8.29 1.04
N ASP A 95 -7.65 8.97 0.01
CA ASP A 95 -8.42 9.98 -0.72
C ASP A 95 -9.56 9.32 -1.49
N THR A 96 -10.79 9.74 -1.21
CA THR A 96 -11.98 9.19 -1.84
C THR A 96 -13.12 10.19 -1.89
N GLY A 97 -13.96 10.06 -2.92
CA GLY A 97 -15.24 10.72 -3.09
C GLY A 97 -16.41 9.93 -2.49
N PRO A 98 -17.64 10.43 -2.64
CA PRO A 98 -18.84 9.90 -2.00
C PRO A 98 -19.31 8.55 -2.56
N GLU A 99 -18.84 8.13 -3.74
CA GLU A 99 -19.29 6.88 -4.37
C GLU A 99 -18.52 5.63 -3.88
N TRP A 100 -17.57 5.81 -2.96
CA TRP A 100 -16.89 4.70 -2.31
C TRP A 100 -17.50 4.38 -0.95
N ASP A 101 -17.60 3.10 -0.64
CA ASP A 101 -18.19 2.60 0.61
C ASP A 101 -17.27 1.59 1.29
N ILE A 102 -17.24 1.62 2.63
CA ILE A 102 -16.42 0.74 3.48
C ILE A 102 -16.67 -0.76 3.25
N THR A 103 -17.87 -1.15 2.82
CA THR A 103 -18.24 -2.54 2.49
C THR A 103 -17.43 -3.08 1.32
N GLN A 104 -16.87 -2.21 0.49
CA GLN A 104 -16.00 -2.58 -0.62
C GLN A 104 -14.68 -3.26 -0.18
N LEU A 105 -14.28 -3.10 1.09
CA LEU A 105 -13.14 -3.79 1.72
C LEU A 105 -13.49 -5.15 2.32
N GLY A 106 -14.74 -5.59 2.15
CA GLY A 106 -15.26 -6.81 2.74
C GLY A 106 -15.52 -6.70 4.25
N PRO A 107 -16.17 -7.73 4.83
CA PRO A 107 -16.45 -7.76 6.26
C PRO A 107 -15.17 -7.94 7.06
N ARG A 108 -15.22 -7.51 8.33
CA ARG A 108 -14.24 -7.95 9.32
C ARG A 108 -14.42 -9.46 9.53
N HIS A 109 -13.34 -10.23 9.45
CA HIS A 109 -13.39 -11.64 9.78
C HIS A 109 -13.33 -11.80 11.32
N ARG A 110 -13.93 -12.84 11.88
CA ARG A 110 -13.60 -13.26 13.25
C ARG A 110 -12.93 -14.60 13.11
N PHE A 111 -11.80 -14.79 13.78
CA PHE A 111 -11.28 -16.13 13.94
C PHE A 111 -12.27 -16.86 14.85
N ILE A 112 -13.01 -17.81 14.29
CA ILE A 112 -13.74 -18.78 15.10
C ILE A 112 -12.73 -19.88 15.32
N ASP A 113 -12.13 -19.92 16.50
CA ASP A 113 -11.24 -21.01 16.90
C ASP A 113 -12.00 -22.34 16.74
N SER A 114 -11.45 -23.23 15.93
CA SER A 114 -11.88 -24.63 15.75
C SER A 114 -11.13 -25.54 16.70
#